data_AF-A0A1J0LR99-F1
#
_entry.id   AF-A0A1J0LR99-F1
#
_cell.length_a   1.000
_cell.length_b   1.000
_cell.length_c   1.000
_cell.angle_alpha   90.00
_cell.angle_beta   90.00
_cell.angle_gamma   90.00
#
_symmetry.space_group_name_H-M   'P 1'
#
loop_
_entity.id
_entity.type
_entity.pdbx_description
1 polymer ?
#
loop_
_entity_poly.entity_id
_entity_poly.type
_entity_poly.pdbx_seq_one_letter_code
_entity_poly.pdbx_strand_id
1 'polypeptide(L)' 'MRVLFVEGKDRKALEALAHKLPHPCWLLAGEGVFLLEVFGASEEARALAEGLPGVRVWAFTLEDGVVYRGCGKKSATSP' A
#
# COMPACT_ATOMS: atom_id res chain seq x y z
N MET A 1 13.32 -1.35 4.65
CA MET A 1 12.49 -1.67 3.45
C MET A 1 11.56 -0.50 3.18
N ARG A 2 11.35 -0.08 1.93
CA ARG A 2 10.50 1.09 1.63
C ARG A 2 9.04 0.70 1.45
N VAL A 3 8.11 1.47 2.00
CA VAL A 3 6.66 1.33 1.83
C VAL A 3 6.13 2.61 1.22
N LEU A 4 5.40 2.51 0.13
CA LEU A 4 4.79 3.63 -0.57
C LEU A 4 3.28 3.62 -0.32
N PHE A 5 2.74 4.79 -0.01
CA PHE A 5 1.31 5.02 0.13
C PHE A 5 0.86 6.02 -0.93
N VAL A 6 -0.15 5.66 -1.71
CA VAL A 6 -0.73 6.49 -2.77
C VAL A 6 -2.22 6.65 -2.49
N GLU A 7 -2.61 7.83 -2.04
CA GLU A 7 -4.01 8.16 -1.78
C GLU A 7 -4.61 8.90 -2.99
N GLY A 8 -5.80 8.51 -3.42
CA GLY A 8 -6.52 9.17 -4.51
C GLY A 8 -8.01 8.88 -4.49
N LYS A 9 -8.78 9.65 -5.28
CA LYS A 9 -10.23 9.42 -5.45
C LYS A 9 -10.55 8.46 -6.60
N ASP A 10 -9.65 8.35 -7.57
CA ASP A 10 -9.82 7.45 -8.71
C ASP A 10 -9.29 6.06 -8.38
N ARG A 11 -10.22 5.16 -8.05
CA ARG A 11 -9.93 3.75 -7.80
C ARG A 11 -9.23 3.06 -8.99
N LYS A 12 -9.69 3.33 -10.22
CA LYS A 12 -9.18 2.63 -11.41
C LYS A 12 -7.75 3.05 -11.71
N ALA A 13 -7.41 4.32 -11.47
CA ALA A 13 -6.04 4.80 -11.60
C ALA A 13 -5.10 4.07 -10.62
N LEU A 14 -5.51 3.85 -9.38
CA LEU A 14 -4.73 3.12 -8.38
C LEU A 14 -4.62 1.63 -8.70
N GLU A 15 -5.69 0.98 -9.16
CA GLU A 15 -5.65 -0.42 -9.63
C GLU A 15 -4.70 -0.57 -10.83
N ALA A 16 -4.75 0.37 -11.78
CA ALA A 16 -3.85 0.36 -12.93
C ALA A 16 -2.38 0.57 -12.54
N LEU A 17 -2.10 1.39 -11.52
CA LEU A 17 -0.77 1.52 -10.94
C LEU A 17 -0.33 0.20 -10.30
N ALA A 18 -1.17 -0.41 -9.46
CA ALA A 18 -0.84 -1.67 -8.78
C ALA A 18 -0.47 -2.78 -9.77
N HIS A 19 -1.21 -2.93 -10.87
CA HIS A 19 -0.90 -3.93 -11.91
C HIS A 19 0.43 -3.71 -12.64
N LYS A 20 0.96 -2.47 -12.66
CA LYS A 20 2.24 -2.15 -13.30
C LYS A 20 3.43 -2.42 -12.39
N LEU A 21 3.21 -2.51 -11.08
CA LEU A 21 4.28 -2.63 -10.10
C LEU A 21 4.60 -4.11 -9.83
N PRO A 22 5.88 -4.53 -9.83
CA PRO A 22 6.27 -5.90 -9.48
C PRO A 22 6.29 -6.13 -7.94
N HIS A 23 5.52 -5.35 -7.19
CA HIS A 23 5.57 -5.28 -5.73
C HIS A 23 4.27 -5.79 -5.10
N PRO A 24 4.32 -6.39 -3.90
CA PRO A 24 3.11 -6.66 -3.13
C PRO A 24 2.34 -5.36 -2.86
N CYS A 25 1.04 -5.38 -3.16
CA CYS A 25 0.18 -4.21 -3.04
C CYS A 25 -1.12 -4.54 -2.31
N TRP A 26 -1.64 -3.59 -1.53
CA TRP A 26 -2.99 -3.61 -0.97
C TRP A 26 -3.73 -2.34 -1.35
N LEU A 27 -4.97 -2.48 -1.82
CA LEU A 27 -5.87 -1.36 -2.07
C LEU A 27 -6.91 -1.30 -0.97
N LEU A 28 -6.87 -0.24 -0.18
CA LEU A 28 -7.79 0.04 0.91
C LEU A 28 -8.82 1.08 0.46
N ALA A 29 -10.06 0.91 0.91
CA ALA A 29 -11.12 1.90 0.73
C ALA A 29 -11.33 2.65 2.06
N GLY A 30 -11.40 3.98 1.97
CA GLY A 30 -11.79 4.87 3.06
C GLY A 30 -13.03 5.69 2.69
N GLU A 31 -13.40 6.64 3.54
CA GLU A 31 -14.53 7.53 3.29
C GLU A 31 -14.22 8.51 2.15
N GLY A 32 -14.65 8.15 0.93
CA GLY A 32 -14.52 9.00 -0.26
C GLY A 32 -13.11 9.03 -0.88
N VAL A 33 -12.20 8.17 -0.42
CA VAL A 33 -10.83 8.03 -0.93
C VAL A 33 -10.41 6.56 -0.95
N PHE A 34 -9.40 6.28 -1.76
CA PHE A 34 -8.72 4.99 -1.84
C PHE A 34 -7.25 5.18 -1.51
N LEU A 35 -6.65 4.17 -0.88
CA LEU A 35 -5.25 4.17 -0.51
C LEU A 35 -4.59 2.90 -1.05
N LEU A 36 -3.61 3.05 -1.92
CA LEU A 36 -2.76 1.98 -2.39
C LEU A 36 -1.49 1.94 -1.52
N GLU A 37 -1.30 0.84 -0.80
CA GLU A 37 -0.07 0.51 -0.09
C GLU A 37 0.78 -0.41 -0.97
N VAL A 38 2.05 -0.05 -1.18
CA VAL A 38 3.02 -0.81 -1.98
C VAL A 38 4.23 -1.13 -1.11
N PHE A 39 4.53 -2.41 -0.95
CA PHE A 39 5.59 -2.89 -0.08
C PHE A 39 6.87 -3.20 -0.86
N GLY A 40 8.02 -2.76 -0.35
CA GLY A 40 9.30 -2.89 -1.05
C GLY A 40 9.41 -1.99 -2.29
N ALA A 41 8.70 -0.86 -2.30
CA ALA A 41 8.63 0.04 -3.44
C ALA A 41 10.02 0.63 -3.82
N SER A 42 10.34 0.63 -5.11
CA SER A 42 11.53 1.28 -5.66
C SER A 42 11.30 2.78 -5.92
N GLU A 43 12.36 3.52 -6.31
CA GLU A 43 12.20 4.91 -6.73
C GLU A 43 11.36 5.04 -8.01
N GLU A 44 11.44 4.06 -8.92
CA GLU A 44 10.60 4.02 -10.12
C GLU A 44 9.12 3.87 -9.74
N ALA A 45 8.81 3.03 -8.75
CA ALA A 45 7.44 2.88 -8.25
C ALA A 45 6.90 4.21 -7.69
N ARG A 46 7.75 4.95 -6.96
CA ARG A 46 7.41 6.28 -6.46
C ARG A 46 7.18 7.28 -7.60
N ALA A 47 8.08 7.34 -8.58
CA ALA A 47 7.95 8.26 -9.71
C ALA A 47 6.69 7.99 -10.55
N LEU A 48 6.34 6.71 -10.76
CA LEU A 48 5.09 6.32 -11.41
C LEU A 48 3.85 6.79 -10.64
N ALA A 49 3.88 6.69 -9.30
CA ALA A 49 2.80 7.17 -8.45
C ALA A 49 2.67 8.69 -8.45
N GLU A 50 3.78 9.42 -8.33
CA GLU A 50 3.81 10.90 -8.36
C GLU A 50 3.33 11.48 -9.70
N GLY A 51 3.42 10.69 -10.78
CA GLY A 51 2.89 11.06 -12.10
C GLY A 51 1.36 10.94 -12.25
N LEU A 52 0.66 10.35 -11.28
CA LEU A 52 -0.81 10.27 -11.32
C LEU A 52 -1.44 11.63 -10.95
N PRO A 53 -2.44 12.12 -11.69
CA PRO A 53 -3.11 13.37 -11.34
C PRO A 53 -3.95 13.22 -10.07
N GLY A 54 -3.86 14.20 -9.17
CA GLY A 54 -4.76 14.31 -8.02
C GLY A 54 -4.52 13.27 -6.91
N VAL A 55 -3.33 12.67 -6.86
CA VAL A 55 -2.94 11.77 -5.77
C VAL A 55 -2.05 12.46 -4.74
N ARG A 56 -2.02 11.90 -3.52
CA ARG A 56 -0.99 12.20 -2.51
C ARG A 56 -0.09 10.99 -2.35
N VAL A 57 1.21 11.21 -2.37
CA VAL A 57 2.22 10.15 -2.30
C VAL A 57 3.07 10.34 -1.06
N TRP A 58 3.18 9.30 -0.25
CA TRP A 58 4.12 9.24 0.88
C TRP A 58 4.97 7.99 0.78
N ALA A 59 6.22 8.11 1.16
CA ALA A 59 7.13 6.98 1.22
C ALA A 59 7.79 6.94 2.60
N PHE A 60 7.78 5.77 3.21
CA PHE A 60 8.36 5.52 4.51
C PHE A 60 9.40 4.41 4.39
N THR A 61 10.46 4.53 5.17
CA THR A 61 11.35 3.40 5.42
C THR A 61 10.81 2.66 6.63
N LEU A 62 10.48 1.38 6.46
CA LEU A 62 10.23 0.48 7.58
C LEU A 62 11.53 0.40 8.40
N GLU A 63 11.47 0.94 9.62
CA GLU A 63 12.51 0.80 10.63
C GLU A 63 12.41 -0.56 11.32
N ASP A 64 13.55 -1.09 11.78
CA ASP A 64 13.60 -2.34 12.52
C ASP A 64 12.90 -2.16 13.88
N GLY A 65 11.68 -2.64 13.96
CA GLY A 65 10.84 -2.58 15.14
C GLY A 65 9.61 -3.46 14.95
N VAL A 66 9.23 -4.21 15.97
CA VAL A 66 8.00 -4.99 15.96
C VAL A 66 6.83 -4.01 16.01
N VAL A 67 6.25 -3.69 14.86
CA VAL A 67 4.83 -3.32 14.81
C VAL A 67 4.08 -4.59 15.19
N TYR A 68 3.50 -4.58 16.39
CA TYR A 68 2.77 -5.70 16.97
C TYR A 68 1.91 -6.40 15.91
N ARG A 69 2.19 -7.68 15.62
CA ARG A 69 1.23 -8.52 14.88
C ARG A 69 0.07 -8.76 15.83
N GLY A 70 -0.92 -7.87 15.79
CA GLY A 70 -2.16 -8.01 16.56
C GLY A 70 -2.71 -9.44 16.43
N CYS A 71 -3.09 -9.99 17.59
CA CYS A 71 -3.43 -11.38 17.86
C CYS A 71 -4.07 -12.11 16.67
N GLY A 72 -3.31 -13.05 16.09
CA GLY A 72 -3.94 -14.22 15.51
C GLY A 72 -4.75 -14.87 16.61
N LYS A 73 -6.09 -14.70 16.60
CA LYS A 73 -6.96 -15.70 17.19
C LYS A 73 -6.49 -17.01 16.57
N LYS A 74 -5.86 -17.88 17.37
CA LYS A 74 -5.80 -19.29 17.04
C LYS A 74 -7.25 -19.67 16.80
N SER A 75 -7.59 -19.93 15.55
CA SER A 75 -8.82 -20.64 15.22
C SER A 75 -8.81 -21.88 16.09
N ALA A 76 -9.77 -21.98 16.99
CA ALA A 76 -10.00 -23.19 17.76
C ALA A 76 -10.50 -24.25 16.78
N THR A 77 -9.57 -24.89 16.06
CA THR A 77 -9.76 -26.28 15.67
C THR A 77 -9.46 -27.10 16.91
N SER A 78 -10.52 -27.37 17.67
CA SER A 78 -10.57 -28.41 18.69
C SER A 78 -10.07 -29.74 18.13
N PRO A 79 -9.20 -30.47 18.85
CA PRO A 79 -9.35 -31.91 19.02
C PRO A 79 -10.49 -32.20 19.99
#